data_AF-A0A925W7I2-F1
#
_entry.id   AF-A0A925W7I2-F1
#
_cell.length_a   1.000
_cell.length_b   1.000
_cell.length_c   1.000
_cell.angle_alpha   90.00
_cell.angle_beta   90.00
_cell.angle_gamma   90.00
#
_symmetry.space_group_name_H-M   'P 1'
#
loop_
_entity.id
_entity.type
_entity.pdbx_description
1 polymer ?
#
loop_
_entity_poly.entity_id
_entity_poly.type
_entity_poly.pdbx_seq_one_letter_code
_entity_poly.pdbx_strand_id
1 'polypeptide(L)'
;MTSHPKPVTIRPDVWSIPLAAVREPVDLEVIIPAFNESSRLPRTLAAMVTVLAAGSAARPGWTSRIVVVDNGSSDDTVAAAHILSLAGAEIVAIGCA
;
A
#
# COMPACT_ATOMS: atom_id res chain seq x y z
N MET A 1 -24.45 9.33 4.94
CA MET A 1 -23.27 10.14 4.56
C MET A 1 -22.37 9.27 3.70
N THR A 2 -22.61 9.24 2.39
CA THR A 2 -21.78 8.48 1.44
C THR A 2 -20.96 9.51 0.65
N SER A 3 -19.66 9.59 0.93
CA SER A 3 -18.77 10.45 0.14
C SER A 3 -18.73 9.89 -1.28
N HIS A 4 -19.29 10.60 -2.24
CA HIS A 4 -19.09 10.28 -3.65
C HIS A 4 -17.60 10.53 -3.97
N PRO A 5 -16.90 9.59 -4.62
CA PRO A 5 -15.56 9.86 -5.09
C PRO A 5 -15.61 11.03 -6.08
N LYS A 6 -14.75 12.04 -5.87
CA LYS A 6 -14.64 13.16 -6.81
C LYS A 6 -14.11 12.64 -8.15
N PRO A 7 -14.65 13.09 -9.30
CA PRO A 7 -14.12 12.72 -10.60
C PRO A 7 -12.66 13.14 -10.70
N VAL A 8 -11.76 12.19 -10.97
CA VAL A 8 -10.37 12.48 -11.29
C VAL A 8 -10.32 13.02 -12.71
N THR A 9 -10.09 14.32 -12.86
CA THR A 9 -9.79 14.92 -14.17
C THR A 9 -8.37 14.52 -14.57
N ILE A 10 -8.25 13.56 -15.49
CA ILE A 10 -6.95 13.17 -16.08
C ILE A 10 -6.44 14.35 -16.90
N ARG A 11 -5.29 14.91 -16.52
CA ARG A 11 -4.63 15.97 -17.31
C ARG A 11 -4.01 15.37 -18.58
N PRO A 12 -4.04 16.07 -19.72
CA PRO A 12 -3.63 15.54 -21.02
C PRO A 12 -2.11 15.33 -21.19
N ASP A 13 -1.29 15.79 -20.26
CA ASP A 13 0.17 15.58 -20.20
C ASP A 13 0.58 14.32 -19.41
N VAL A 14 -0.39 13.58 -18.87
CA VAL A 14 -0.15 12.34 -18.13
C VAL A 14 0.15 11.21 -19.12
N TRP A 15 1.34 10.61 -19.00
CA TRP A 15 1.70 9.34 -19.64
C TRP A 15 0.52 8.36 -19.58
N SER A 16 0.22 7.64 -20.67
CA SER A 16 -0.90 6.70 -20.69
C SER A 16 -0.75 5.63 -19.59
N ILE A 17 -1.37 5.87 -18.44
CA ILE A 17 -1.42 4.90 -17.35
C ILE A 17 -2.40 3.82 -17.79
N PRO A 18 -1.98 2.54 -17.91
CA PRO A 18 -2.91 1.46 -18.18
C PRO A 18 -4.01 1.48 -17.10
N LEU A 19 -5.29 1.33 -17.47
CA LEU A 19 -6.37 1.28 -16.47
C LEU A 19 -6.11 0.20 -15.40
N ALA A 20 -5.46 -0.91 -15.79
CA ALA A 20 -5.06 -1.97 -14.87
C ALA A 20 -4.06 -1.52 -13.78
N ALA A 21 -3.37 -0.40 -13.97
CA ALA A 21 -2.45 0.18 -13.00
C ALA A 21 -3.14 1.20 -12.07
N VAL A 22 -4.38 1.61 -12.38
CA VAL A 22 -5.17 2.49 -11.50
C VAL A 22 -5.73 1.66 -10.36
N ARG A 23 -5.42 2.05 -9.13
CA ARG A 23 -5.94 1.43 -7.91
C ARG A 23 -7.05 2.28 -7.34
N GLU A 24 -7.98 1.64 -6.65
CA GLU A 24 -9.00 2.37 -5.88
C GLU A 24 -8.33 3.28 -4.85
N PRO A 25 -8.77 4.55 -4.73
CA PRO A 25 -8.25 5.48 -3.74
C PRO A 25 -8.66 5.03 -2.33
N VAL A 26 -7.76 5.26 -1.37
CA VAL A 26 -8.00 5.07 0.06
C VAL A 26 -7.81 6.40 0.80
N ASP A 27 -8.30 6.50 2.04
CA ASP A 27 -8.17 7.73 2.84
C ASP A 27 -6.72 7.98 3.29
N LEU A 28 -5.92 6.93 3.47
CA LEU A 28 -4.51 7.01 3.82
C LEU A 28 -3.68 5.93 3.12
N GLU A 29 -2.64 6.36 2.41
CA GLU A 29 -1.56 5.47 1.98
C GLU A 29 -0.30 5.71 2.80
N VAL A 30 0.32 4.62 3.28
CA VAL A 30 1.65 4.68 3.90
C VAL A 30 2.67 4.07 2.96
N ILE A 31 3.59 4.90 2.48
CA ILE A 31 4.65 4.49 1.54
C ILE A 31 5.91 4.13 2.33
N ILE A 32 6.46 2.95 2.09
CA ILE A 32 7.67 2.42 2.74
C ILE A 32 8.69 2.06 1.67
N PRO A 33 9.73 2.87 1.44
CA PRO A 33 10.91 2.45 0.70
C PRO A 33 11.61 1.31 1.44
N ALA A 34 11.94 0.22 0.74
CA ALA A 34 12.61 -0.95 1.30
C ALA A 34 13.80 -1.37 0.43
N PHE A 35 14.93 -1.69 1.06
CA PHE A 35 16.12 -2.22 0.42
C PHE A 35 16.84 -3.17 1.38
N ASN A 36 16.83 -4.47 1.08
CA ASN A 36 17.44 -5.49 1.93
C ASN A 36 16.96 -5.44 3.40
N GLU A 37 15.63 -5.43 3.55
CA GLU A 37 14.90 -5.29 4.81
C GLU A 37 14.21 -6.61 5.23
N SER A 38 14.56 -7.75 4.64
CA SER A 38 13.89 -9.05 4.90
C SER A 38 13.74 -9.42 6.38
N SER A 39 14.69 -9.02 7.23
CA SER A 39 14.66 -9.27 8.69
C SER A 39 13.89 -8.22 9.51
N ARG A 40 13.63 -7.04 8.95
CA ARG A 40 13.07 -5.87 9.65
C ARG A 40 11.65 -5.56 9.20
N LEU A 41 11.42 -5.60 7.89
CA LEU A 41 10.15 -5.27 7.25
C LEU A 41 8.96 -6.06 7.81
N PRO A 42 9.03 -7.39 8.04
CA PRO A 42 7.89 -8.14 8.56
C PRO A 42 7.33 -7.59 9.89
N ARG A 43 8.23 -7.29 10.83
CA ARG A 43 7.84 -6.77 12.15
C ARG A 43 7.25 -5.37 12.04
N THR A 44 7.83 -4.52 11.20
CA THR A 44 7.33 -3.17 10.93
C THR A 44 5.92 -3.22 10.34
N LEU A 45 5.72 -4.03 9.30
CA LEU A 45 4.42 -4.20 8.66
C LEU A 45 3.36 -4.74 9.62
N ALA A 46 3.68 -5.74 10.44
CA ALA A 46 2.75 -6.26 11.44
C ALA A 46 2.30 -5.21 12.47
N ALA A 47 3.24 -4.37 12.95
CA ALA A 47 2.92 -3.27 13.85
C ALA A 47 2.02 -2.22 13.17
N MET A 48 2.33 -1.87 11.92
CA MET A 48 1.53 -0.92 11.14
C MET A 48 0.12 -1.42 10.87
N VAL A 49 -0.03 -2.68 10.47
CA VAL A 49 -1.36 -3.31 10.29
C VAL A 49 -2.20 -3.20 11.56
N THR A 50 -1.59 -3.45 12.73
CA THR A 50 -2.28 -3.31 14.02
C THR A 50 -2.80 -1.90 14.25
N VAL A 51 -1.97 -0.88 14.01
CA VAL A 51 -2.34 0.53 14.18
C VAL A 51 -3.41 0.96 13.19
N LEU A 52 -3.28 0.58 11.92
CA LEU A 52 -4.22 0.94 10.86
C LEU A 52 -5.58 0.24 11.04
N ALA A 53 -5.59 -1.01 11.48
CA ALA A 53 -6.80 -1.74 11.83
C ALA A 53 -7.56 -1.05 12.99
N ALA A 54 -6.85 -0.60 14.02
CA ALA A 54 -7.46 0.17 15.11
C ALA A 54 -8.05 1.51 14.62
N GLY A 55 -7.37 2.20 13.70
CA GLY A 55 -7.88 3.41 13.06
C GLY A 55 -9.18 3.17 12.27
N SER A 56 -9.23 2.08 11.52
CA SER A 56 -10.41 1.68 10.72
C SER A 56 -11.58 1.30 11.62
N ALA A 57 -11.32 0.58 12.71
CA ALA A 57 -12.35 0.23 13.70
C ALA A 57 -12.94 1.47 14.39
N ALA A 58 -12.12 2.49 14.66
CA ALA A 58 -12.56 3.72 15.30
C ALA A 58 -13.33 4.67 14.36
N ARG A 59 -13.21 4.50 13.03
CA ARG A 59 -13.77 5.39 12.02
C ARG A 59 -14.43 4.56 10.90
N PRO A 60 -15.70 4.17 11.05
CA PRO A 60 -16.39 3.39 10.03
C PRO A 60 -16.32 4.06 8.65
N GLY A 61 -15.84 3.30 7.67
CA GLY A 61 -15.65 3.78 6.29
C GLY A 61 -14.28 4.39 5.99
N TRP A 62 -13.42 4.59 7.01
CA TRP A 62 -12.03 4.99 6.79
C TRP A 62 -11.20 3.80 6.30
N THR A 63 -10.46 4.00 5.23
CA THR A 63 -9.68 2.98 4.52
C THR A 63 -8.20 3.34 4.52
N SER A 64 -7.33 2.34 4.55
CA SER A 64 -5.89 2.56 4.49
C SER A 64 -5.17 1.44 3.75
N ARG A 65 -4.03 1.77 3.15
CA ARG A 65 -3.18 0.86 2.40
C ARG A 65 -1.72 1.08 2.78
N ILE A 66 -0.94 0.00 2.84
CA ILE A 66 0.52 0.09 2.91
C ILE A 66 1.09 -0.21 1.52
N VAL A 67 1.99 0.64 1.04
CA VAL A 67 2.71 0.45 -0.21
C VAL A 67 4.19 0.28 0.09
N VAL A 68 4.71 -0.93 -0.12
CA VAL A 68 6.14 -1.21 -0.04
C VAL A 68 6.75 -0.93 -1.41
N VAL A 69 7.73 -0.02 -1.44
CA VAL A 69 8.48 0.30 -2.65
C VAL A 69 9.82 -0.43 -2.55
N ASP A 70 9.96 -1.52 -3.29
CA ASP A 70 11.21 -2.26 -3.37
C ASP A 70 12.21 -1.50 -4.24
N ASN A 71 13.30 -1.07 -3.62
CA ASN A 71 14.36 -0.29 -4.24
C ASN A 71 15.51 -1.18 -4.72
N GLY A 72 15.18 -2.29 -5.38
CA GLY A 72 16.14 -3.24 -5.94
C GLY A 72 16.76 -4.17 -4.91
N SER A 73 15.97 -4.69 -3.96
CA SER A 73 16.46 -5.65 -2.98
C SER A 73 17.00 -6.92 -3.65
N SER A 74 18.03 -7.51 -3.07
CA SER A 74 18.62 -8.78 -3.50
C SER A 74 18.36 -9.93 -2.51
N ASP A 75 17.43 -9.73 -1.59
CA ASP A 75 17.00 -10.67 -0.57
C ASP A 75 15.47 -10.86 -0.57
N ASP A 76 14.94 -11.58 0.42
CA ASP A 76 13.52 -11.92 0.52
C ASP A 76 12.61 -10.75 0.96
N THR A 77 13.05 -9.49 0.84
CA THR A 77 12.30 -8.29 1.25
C THR A 77 10.88 -8.25 0.66
N VAL A 78 10.73 -8.52 -0.64
CA VAL A 78 9.43 -8.50 -1.33
C VAL A 78 8.56 -9.68 -0.88
N ALA A 79 9.14 -10.87 -0.74
CA ALA A 79 8.42 -12.07 -0.32
C ALA A 79 7.80 -11.89 1.08
N ALA A 80 8.54 -11.26 2.00
CA ALA A 80 8.06 -10.90 3.34
C ALA A 80 6.81 -10.00 3.32
N ALA A 81 6.76 -9.02 2.41
CA ALA A 81 5.61 -8.13 2.29
C ALA A 81 4.36 -8.86 1.76
N HIS A 82 4.53 -9.77 0.79
CA HIS A 82 3.43 -10.56 0.23
C HIS A 82 2.78 -11.51 1.24
N ILE A 83 3.58 -12.16 2.09
CA ILE A 83 3.07 -13.08 3.13
C ILE A 83 2.08 -12.36 4.06
N LEU A 84 2.39 -11.13 4.47
CA LEU A 84 1.52 -10.36 5.35
C LEU A 84 0.26 -9.84 4.65
N SER A 85 0.33 -9.56 3.35
CA SER A 85 -0.85 -9.16 2.55
C SER A 85 -1.92 -10.26 2.58
N LEU A 86 -1.50 -11.51 2.41
CA LEU A 86 -2.38 -12.69 2.46
C LEU A 86 -3.02 -12.91 3.84
N ALA A 87 -2.49 -12.30 4.90
CA ALA A 87 -3.05 -12.37 6.25
C ALA A 87 -4.18 -11.36 6.51
N GLY A 88 -4.61 -10.61 5.49
CA GLY A 88 -5.84 -9.81 5.53
C GLY A 88 -5.65 -8.29 5.65
N ALA A 89 -4.44 -7.78 5.45
CA ALA A 89 -4.19 -6.34 5.31
C ALA A 89 -3.85 -5.98 3.87
N GLU A 90 -4.38 -4.87 3.36
CA GLU A 90 -4.03 -4.41 2.03
C GLU A 90 -2.60 -3.86 2.01
N ILE A 91 -1.65 -4.74 1.64
CA ILE A 91 -0.25 -4.43 1.43
C ILE A 91 0.06 -4.68 -0.04
N VAL A 92 0.61 -3.67 -0.71
CA VAL A 92 1.03 -3.78 -2.10
C VAL A 92 2.51 -3.51 -2.24
N ALA A 93 3.23 -4.37 -2.96
CA ALA A 93 4.62 -4.15 -3.33
C ALA A 93 4.70 -3.54 -4.75
N ILE A 94 5.59 -2.58 -4.94
CA ILE A 94 5.95 -2.00 -6.24
C ILE A 94 7.46 -2.02 -6.35
N GLY A 95 8.00 -2.57 -7.43
CA GLY A 95 9.44 -2.55 -7.69
C GLY A 95 9.85 -1.31 -8.49
N CYS A 96 11.01 -0.74 -8.18
CA CYS A 96 11.77 0.06 -9.13
C CYS A 96 12.60 -0.86 -10.02
N ALA A 97 12.40 -0.78 -11.34
CA ALA A 97 13.21 -1.42 -12.36
C ALA A 97 14.37 -0.51 -12.79
#